data_AF-A0A3D8P0N3-F1
#
_entry.id   AF-A0A3D8P0N3-F1
#
_cell.length_a   1.000
_cell.length_b   1.000
_cell.length_c   1.000
_cell.angle_alpha   90.00
_cell.angle_beta   90.00
_cell.angle_gamma   90.00
#
_symmetry.space_group_name_H-M   'P 1'
#
loop_
_entity.id
_entity.type
_entity.pdbx_description
1 polymer ?
#
loop_
_entity_poly.entity_id
_entity_poly.type
_entity_poly.pdbx_seq_one_letter_code
_entity_poly.pdbx_strand_id
1 'polypeptide(L)'
;MLRNYRVWLAAAVVFAVLAAVSAVTVVRSFAGAERVVVAGRDLTPGSLVQASDLSAADVPRGALYPDAVRVPSEVAGMAVKG
;
A
#
# COMPACT_ATOMS: atom_id res chain seq x y z
N MET A 1 -46.67 -18.93 8.62
CA MET A 1 -45.45 -18.75 7.81
C MET A 1 -45.05 -17.28 7.83
N LEU A 2 -43.78 -16.99 8.14
CA LEU A 2 -43.08 -15.72 7.85
C LEU A 2 -43.44 -14.44 8.65
N ARG A 3 -43.72 -14.50 9.96
CA ARG A 3 -43.85 -13.24 10.77
C ARG A 3 -42.51 -12.49 10.94
N ASN A 4 -41.38 -13.19 10.80
CA ASN A 4 -40.02 -12.65 10.98
C ASN A 4 -39.27 -12.39 9.66
N TYR A 5 -39.92 -12.49 8.50
CA TYR A 5 -39.21 -12.35 7.21
C TYR A 5 -38.54 -10.98 7.07
N ARG A 6 -39.17 -9.92 7.60
CA ARG A 6 -38.63 -8.56 7.59
C ARG A 6 -37.31 -8.45 8.36
N VAL A 7 -37.18 -9.18 9.47
CA VAL A 7 -35.95 -9.20 10.29
C VAL A 7 -34.85 -9.96 9.56
N TRP A 8 -35.18 -11.11 8.95
CA TRP A 8 -34.24 -11.87 8.13
C TRP A 8 -33.78 -11.10 6.89
N LEU A 9 -34.68 -10.34 6.25
CA LEU A 9 -34.36 -9.52 5.10
C LEU A 9 -33.46 -8.34 5.50
N ALA A 10 -33.74 -7.68 6.63
CA ALA A 10 -32.88 -6.64 7.17
C ALA A 10 -31.48 -7.19 7.51
N ALA A 11 -31.39 -8.35 8.16
CA ALA A 11 -30.12 -8.99 8.46
C ALA A 11 -29.34 -9.35 7.18
N ALA A 12 -30.01 -9.91 6.16
CA ALA A 12 -29.39 -10.22 4.88
C ALA A 12 -28.83 -8.98 4.18
N VAL A 13 -29.56 -7.85 4.21
CA VAL A 13 -29.08 -6.58 3.67
C VAL A 13 -27.86 -6.08 4.43
N VAL A 14 -27.86 -6.14 5.76
CA VAL A 14 -26.70 -5.75 6.58
C VAL A 14 -25.47 -6.59 6.25
N PHE A 15 -25.62 -7.92 6.16
CA PHE A 15 -24.52 -8.81 5.80
C PHE A 15 -24.03 -8.55 4.37
N ALA A 16 -24.92 -8.31 3.42
CA ALA A 16 -24.55 -7.98 2.04
C ALA A 16 -23.74 -6.68 1.96
N VAL A 17 -24.15 -5.65 2.70
CA VAL A 17 -23.43 -4.37 2.78
C VAL A 17 -22.05 -4.57 3.41
N LEU A 18 -21.96 -5.30 4.54
CA LEU A 18 -20.68 -5.58 5.19
C LEU A 18 -19.72 -6.34 4.27
N ALA A 19 -20.21 -7.36 3.56
CA ALA A 19 -19.43 -8.14 2.60
C ALA A 19 -18.96 -7.28 1.41
N ALA A 20 -19.82 -6.40 0.89
CA ALA A 20 -19.45 -5.50 -0.19
C ALA A 20 -18.37 -4.50 0.25
N VAL A 21 -18.53 -3.90 1.43
CA VAL A 21 -17.55 -2.95 1.98
C VAL A 21 -16.21 -3.63 2.24
N SER A 22 -16.19 -4.82 2.86
CA SER A 22 -14.95 -5.54 3.13
C SER A 22 -14.24 -5.95 1.84
N ALA A 23 -14.97 -6.47 0.85
CA ALA A 23 -14.40 -6.84 -0.45
C ALA A 23 -13.78 -5.62 -1.17
N VAL A 24 -14.49 -4.49 -1.23
CA VAL A 24 -13.97 -3.27 -1.85
C VAL A 24 -12.75 -2.74 -1.12
N THR A 25 -12.75 -2.78 0.21
CA THR A 25 -11.62 -2.30 1.01
C THR A 25 -10.38 -3.15 0.80
N VAL A 26 -10.54 -4.48 0.80
CA VAL A 26 -9.44 -5.43 0.54
C VAL A 26 -8.90 -5.27 -0.89
N VAL A 27 -9.77 -5.18 -1.90
CA VAL A 27 -9.32 -4.98 -3.27
C VAL A 27 -8.58 -3.65 -3.41
N ARG A 28 -9.08 -2.57 -2.80
CA ARG A 28 -8.40 -1.27 -2.82
C ARG A 28 -7.08 -1.27 -2.05
N SER A 29 -6.95 -2.04 -0.98
CA SER A 29 -5.68 -2.13 -0.25
C SER A 29 -4.58 -2.79 -1.09
N PHE A 30 -4.93 -3.73 -1.98
CA PHE A 30 -3.98 -4.36 -2.90
C PHE A 30 -3.79 -3.60 -4.21
N ALA A 31 -4.85 -2.99 -4.74
CA ALA A 31 -4.83 -2.31 -6.04
C ALA A 31 -4.32 -0.87 -5.99
N GLY A 32 -4.14 -0.28 -4.79
CA GLY A 32 -3.58 1.06 -4.65
C GLY A 32 -2.10 1.09 -5.00
N ALA A 33 -1.70 2.03 -5.86
CA ALA A 33 -0.30 2.43 -5.99
C ALA A 33 0.06 3.39 -4.85
N GLU A 34 1.27 3.22 -4.30
CA GLU A 34 1.83 4.11 -3.30
C GLU A 34 3.15 4.69 -3.82
N ARG A 35 3.33 5.98 -3.58
CA ARG A 35 4.51 6.70 -4.01
C ARG A 35 5.66 6.40 -3.06
N VAL A 36 6.70 5.77 -3.59
CA VAL A 36 7.89 5.36 -2.84
C VAL A 36 9.15 5.93 -3.47
N VAL A 37 10.22 5.93 -2.69
CA VAL A 37 11.55 6.35 -3.13
C VAL A 37 12.28 5.15 -3.73
N VAL A 38 12.79 5.33 -4.94
CA VAL A 38 13.58 4.34 -5.69
C VAL A 38 14.93 4.92 -6.10
N ALA A 39 15.91 4.06 -6.36
CA ALA A 39 17.19 4.49 -6.91
C ALA A 39 17.01 5.00 -8.34
N GLY A 40 17.37 6.25 -8.60
CA GLY A 40 17.32 6.86 -9.94
C GLY A 40 18.53 6.52 -10.81
N ARG A 41 19.58 5.95 -10.20
CA ARG A 41 20.80 5.47 -10.83
C ARG A 41 21.37 4.29 -10.04
N ASP A 42 22.35 3.60 -10.63
CA ASP A 42 23.09 2.56 -9.91
C ASP A 42 23.83 3.15 -8.70
N LEU A 43 23.65 2.51 -7.55
CA LEU A 43 24.26 2.89 -6.28
C LEU A 43 25.35 1.88 -5.91
N THR A 44 26.57 2.35 -5.67
CA THR A 44 27.70 1.49 -5.28
C THR A 44 27.67 1.19 -3.78
N PRO A 45 27.94 -0.04 -3.32
CA PRO A 45 28.09 -0.35 -1.90
C PRO A 45 29.09 0.58 -1.20
N GLY A 46 28.72 1.09 -0.04
CA GLY A 46 29.53 2.02 0.75
C GLY A 46 29.49 3.49 0.29
N SER A 47 28.83 3.80 -0.82
CA SER A 47 28.60 5.19 -1.23
C SER A 47 27.50 5.84 -0.39
N LEU A 48 27.59 7.16 -0.20
CA LEU A 48 26.56 7.95 0.47
C LEU A 48 25.42 8.26 -0.51
N VAL A 49 24.19 7.99 -0.09
CA VAL A 49 22.99 8.32 -0.86
C VAL A 49 22.78 9.83 -0.88
N GLN A 50 22.78 10.44 -2.07
CA GLN A 50 22.40 11.84 -2.24
C GLN A 50 20.94 11.96 -2.68
N ALA A 51 20.29 13.09 -2.37
CA ALA A 51 18.90 13.33 -2.78
C ALA A 51 18.74 13.34 -4.31
N SER A 52 19.78 13.70 -5.07
CA SER A 52 19.82 13.64 -6.54
C SER A 52 19.77 12.22 -7.10
N ASP A 53 20.11 11.23 -6.29
CA ASP A 53 20.24 9.83 -6.70
C ASP A 53 18.94 9.06 -6.47
N LEU A 54 17.97 9.73 -5.86
CA LEU A 54 16.67 9.20 -5.47
C LEU A 54 15.60 9.76 -6.40
N SER A 55 14.70 8.89 -6.84
CA SER A 55 13.52 9.25 -7.61
C SER A 55 12.27 8.76 -6.90
N ALA A 56 11.12 9.37 -7.20
CA ALA A 56 9.84 8.90 -6.70
C ALA A 56 9.12 8.11 -7.79
N ALA A 57 8.68 6.89 -7.48
CA ALA A 57 7.91 6.06 -8.38
C ALA A 57 6.62 5.59 -7.70
N ASP A 58 5.55 5.49 -8.48
CA ASP A 58 4.29 4.91 -8.02
C ASP A 58 4.38 3.39 -8.20
N VAL A 59 4.40 2.67 -7.09
CA VAL A 59 4.55 1.21 -7.06
C VAL A 59 3.29 0.60 -6.44
N PRO A 60 2.74 -0.49 -6.99
CA PRO A 60 1.61 -1.17 -6.38
C PRO A 60 1.96 -1.61 -4.95
N ARG A 61 1.09 -1.31 -3.98
CA ARG A 61 1.31 -1.63 -2.56
C ARG A 61 1.62 -3.10 -2.30
N GLY A 62 1.00 -3.99 -3.06
CA GLY A 62 1.26 -5.44 -2.98
C GLY A 62 2.69 -5.86 -3.36
N ALA A 63 3.44 -5.01 -4.06
CA ALA A 63 4.83 -5.25 -4.44
C ALA A 63 5.85 -4.54 -3.53
N LEU A 64 5.39 -3.75 -2.55
CA LEU A 64 6.26 -3.04 -1.63
C LEU A 64 6.62 -3.91 -0.43
N TYR A 65 7.90 -3.91 -0.06
CA TYR A 65 8.32 -4.41 1.23
C TYR A 65 7.81 -3.48 2.35
N PRO A 66 7.57 -4.00 3.57
CA PRO A 66 7.11 -3.19 4.70
C PRO A 66 8.04 -2.01 5.01
N ASP A 67 9.33 -2.20 4.76
CA ASP A 67 10.39 -1.24 5.05
C ASP A 67 10.68 -0.29 3.87
N ALA A 68 9.77 -0.22 2.89
CA ALA A 68 9.92 0.67 1.74
C ALA A 68 9.89 2.14 2.18
N VAL A 69 10.90 2.88 1.75
CA VAL A 69 11.08 4.30 2.05
C VAL A 69 10.09 5.14 1.27
N ARG A 70 9.47 6.10 1.95
CA ARG A 70 8.47 7.00 1.36
C ARG A 70 9.00 8.42 1.17
N VAL A 71 10.00 8.81 1.96
CA VAL A 71 10.55 10.17 1.95
C VAL A 71 12.05 10.13 1.69
N PRO A 72 12.59 10.88 0.71
CA PRO A 72 14.02 10.87 0.40
C PRO A 72 14.91 11.28 1.58
N SER A 73 14.40 12.13 2.49
CA SER A 73 15.11 12.57 3.68
C SER A 73 15.37 11.46 4.71
N GLU A 74 14.64 10.34 4.63
CA GLU A 74 14.86 9.20 5.54
C GLU A 74 16.15 8.43 5.20
N VAL A 75 16.66 8.56 3.97
CA VAL A 75 17.81 7.79 3.46
C VAL A 75 18.96 8.67 2.98
N ALA A 76 18.71 9.96 2.71
CA ALA A 76 19.75 10.88 2.30
C ALA A 76 20.86 10.96 3.36
N GLY A 77 22.10 10.71 2.95
CA GLY A 77 23.26 10.65 3.84
C GLY A 77 23.52 9.29 4.49
N MET A 78 22.69 8.29 4.25
CA MET A 78 22.99 6.91 4.64
C MET A 78 23.95 6.25 3.65
N ALA A 79 24.74 5.29 4.14
CA ALA A 79 25.61 4.48 3.29
C ALA A 79 24.83 3.30 2.69
N VAL A 80 25.04 3.07 1.40
CA VAL A 80 24.43 1.95 0.66
C VAL A 80 25.02 0.64 1.18
N LYS A 81 24.16 -0.27 1.65
CA LYS A 81 24.55 -1.63 1.98
C LYS A 81 24.58 -2.47 0.71
N GLY A 82 25.72 -3.11 0.43
CA GLY A 82 25.90 -4.07 -0.66
C GLY A 82 25.66 -5.51 -0.20
#